data_AF-A0A9K3JAX9-F1
#
_entry.id   AF-A0A9K3JAX9-F1
#
_cell.length_a   1.000
_cell.length_b   1.000
_cell.length_c   1.000
_cell.angle_alpha   90.00
_cell.angle_beta   90.00
_cell.angle_gamma   90.00
#
_symmetry.space_group_name_H-M   'P 1'
#
loop_
_entity.id
_entity.type
_entity.pdbx_description
1 polymer ?
#
loop_
_entity_poly.entity_id
_entity_poly.type
_entity_poly.pdbx_seq_one_letter_code
_entity_poly.pdbx_strand_id
1 'polypeptide(L)'
;MRSIGGRVVEIYGPEASGKTTLALHVIAEAQKQGGDFNVSKSKLCYCVFVDAEHALDPSLAEAIGVNTRDLLVSQPDCGEQALSLVDTIIRSGSVDVVVVDSVAALVPKSELDGEMGDAHMAMQARLMSQALRKLSHSLSSSQTILIFINQVRSKLATFGFGAPSEVTCGGNALKYYASIRLNIRRIGLVKKGEETLGSQVLVKIMKNKLAPPYRTAQFELEFGKGICRESELIELGLKHKFIMKAGGAYYSMEDRKFCGKDAIKRYLAENLTVRDELETKLREKLVDEPKKENVEATDTEEDVIAAEA
;
A
#
# COMPACT_ATOMS: atom_id res chain seq x y z
N MET A 1 -7.23 -18.48 3.27
CA MET A 1 -7.17 -17.17 2.59
C MET A 1 -6.69 -17.39 1.17
N ARG A 2 -7.40 -16.93 0.12
CA ARG A 2 -6.93 -17.11 -1.28
C ARG A 2 -5.64 -16.30 -1.48
N SER A 3 -4.55 -16.93 -1.93
CA SER A 3 -3.27 -16.26 -2.21
C SER A 3 -3.49 -15.09 -3.17
N ILE A 4 -2.81 -13.96 -2.95
CA ILE A 4 -2.80 -12.78 -3.84
C ILE A 4 -1.97 -13.02 -5.11
N GLY A 5 -1.13 -14.06 -5.14
CA GLY A 5 -0.24 -14.38 -6.25
C GLY A 5 -0.89 -14.30 -7.64
N GLY A 6 -0.13 -13.76 -8.59
CA GLY A 6 -0.53 -13.61 -9.99
C GLY A 6 -1.53 -12.49 -10.22
N ARG A 7 -1.47 -11.42 -9.42
CA ARG A 7 -2.43 -10.31 -9.50
C ARG A 7 -1.74 -8.96 -9.46
N VAL A 8 -2.44 -8.00 -10.04
CA VAL A 8 -2.10 -6.58 -10.02
C VAL A 8 -2.71 -5.91 -8.79
N VAL A 9 -1.91 -5.12 -8.08
CA VAL A 9 -2.31 -4.23 -6.99
C VAL A 9 -1.99 -2.80 -7.40
N GLU A 10 -2.90 -1.87 -7.15
CA GLU A 10 -2.63 -0.44 -7.32
C GLU A 10 -2.65 0.24 -5.94
N ILE A 11 -1.57 0.98 -5.63
CA ILE A 11 -1.46 1.84 -4.45
C ILE A 11 -1.43 3.28 -4.96
N TYR A 12 -2.44 4.08 -4.62
CA TYR A 12 -2.56 5.44 -5.13
C TYR A 12 -2.97 6.42 -4.05
N GLY A 13 -2.57 7.68 -4.22
CA GLY A 13 -2.85 8.75 -3.27
C GLY A 13 -1.98 9.98 -3.48
N PRO A 14 -2.18 11.02 -2.65
CA PRO A 14 -1.42 12.27 -2.72
C PRO A 14 0.09 12.06 -2.55
N GLU A 15 0.88 13.07 -2.89
CA GLU A 15 2.30 13.11 -2.57
C GLU A 15 2.51 12.96 -1.05
N ALA A 16 3.66 12.39 -0.67
CA ALA A 16 4.03 12.14 0.73
C ALA A 16 2.97 11.38 1.58
N SER A 17 2.07 10.62 0.95
CA SER A 17 1.07 9.80 1.68
C SER A 17 1.61 8.46 2.17
N GLY A 18 2.84 8.07 1.81
CA GLY A 18 3.47 6.81 2.22
C GLY A 18 3.31 5.65 1.22
N LYS A 19 3.02 5.93 -0.05
CA LYS A 19 2.85 4.92 -1.12
C LYS A 19 4.08 4.01 -1.26
N THR A 20 5.24 4.62 -1.48
CA THR A 20 6.54 3.93 -1.63
C THR A 20 6.92 3.20 -0.36
N THR A 21 6.75 3.83 0.82
CA THR A 21 6.95 3.18 2.12
C THR A 21 6.12 1.90 2.26
N LEU A 22 4.83 1.94 1.93
CA LEU A 22 3.97 0.77 1.99
C LEU A 22 4.43 -0.34 1.01
N ALA A 23 4.86 0.02 -0.20
CA ALA A 23 5.39 -0.96 -1.15
C ALA A 23 6.72 -1.58 -0.68
N LEU A 24 7.60 -0.80 -0.07
CA LEU A 24 8.84 -1.29 0.53
C LEU A 24 8.58 -2.25 1.70
N HIS A 25 7.55 -2.01 2.52
CA HIS A 25 7.13 -2.98 3.53
C HIS A 25 6.65 -4.30 2.93
N VAL A 26 5.93 -4.26 1.80
CA VAL A 26 5.53 -5.49 1.11
C VAL A 26 6.76 -6.26 0.60
N ILE A 27 7.75 -5.56 0.06
CA ILE A 27 9.04 -6.17 -0.34
C ILE A 27 9.75 -6.78 0.87
N ALA A 28 9.90 -6.04 1.97
CA ALA A 28 10.57 -6.52 3.18
C ALA A 28 9.90 -7.78 3.74
N GLU A 29 8.57 -7.81 3.81
CA GLU A 29 7.82 -8.99 4.26
C GLU A 29 7.92 -10.16 3.28
N ALA A 30 7.96 -9.90 1.97
CA ALA A 30 8.17 -10.94 0.97
C ALA A 30 9.57 -11.57 1.09
N GLN A 31 10.61 -10.75 1.25
CA GLN A 31 11.99 -11.23 1.44
C GLN A 31 12.13 -12.06 2.73
N LYS A 32 11.51 -11.63 3.85
CA LYS A 32 11.49 -12.39 5.10
C LYS A 32 10.85 -13.78 4.96
N GLN A 33 9.75 -13.89 4.22
CA GLN A 33 9.09 -15.18 3.98
C GLN A 33 9.94 -16.15 3.13
N GLY A 34 10.90 -15.64 2.35
CA GLY A 34 11.83 -16.47 1.57
C GLY A 34 13.09 -16.91 2.33
N GLY A 35 13.38 -16.31 3.48
CA GLY A 35 14.66 -16.46 4.16
C GLY A 35 14.52 -16.49 5.67
N ASP A 36 14.20 -17.66 6.23
CA ASP A 36 14.72 -17.99 7.54
C ASP A 36 16.11 -18.63 7.35
N PHE A 37 17.14 -18.00 7.91
CA PHE A 37 18.55 -18.39 7.77
C PHE A 37 18.85 -19.75 8.44
N ASN A 38 17.93 -20.25 9.28
CA ASN A 38 18.05 -21.51 10.03
C ASN A 38 17.25 -22.70 9.47
N VAL A 39 16.63 -22.59 8.29
CA VAL A 39 15.85 -23.69 7.70
C VAL A 39 16.43 -24.10 6.36
N SER A 40 16.87 -25.36 6.28
CA SER A 40 17.64 -26.00 5.19
C SER A 40 16.98 -26.04 3.77
N LYS A 41 15.97 -25.21 3.49
CA LYS A 41 15.37 -24.98 2.16
C LYS A 41 14.78 -23.56 2.08
N SER A 42 15.63 -22.53 2.16
CA SER A 42 15.22 -21.14 1.94
C SER A 42 14.88 -20.93 0.46
N LYS A 43 13.59 -20.78 0.11
CA LYS A 43 13.19 -20.33 -1.23
C LYS A 43 13.55 -18.85 -1.33
N LEU A 44 14.68 -18.53 -1.95
CA LEU A 44 15.08 -17.13 -2.16
C LEU A 44 13.94 -16.38 -2.86
N CYS A 45 13.39 -15.38 -2.17
CA CYS A 45 12.27 -14.57 -2.65
C CYS A 45 12.85 -13.35 -3.37
N TYR A 46 12.79 -13.36 -4.70
CA TYR A 46 13.32 -12.27 -5.49
C TYR A 46 12.27 -11.17 -5.62
N CYS A 47 12.69 -9.95 -5.32
CA CYS A 47 11.88 -8.75 -5.46
C CYS A 47 12.52 -7.79 -6.46
N VAL A 48 11.70 -7.10 -7.23
CA VAL A 48 12.15 -6.10 -8.21
C VAL A 48 11.46 -4.78 -7.93
N PHE A 49 12.24 -3.70 -7.95
CA PHE A 49 11.76 -2.34 -7.86
C PHE A 49 12.11 -1.58 -9.13
N VAL A 50 11.09 -1.20 -9.91
CA VAL A 50 11.24 -0.38 -11.11
C VAL A 50 11.01 1.07 -10.70
N ASP A 51 12.10 1.80 -10.52
CA ASP A 51 12.14 3.20 -10.09
C ASP A 51 12.12 4.12 -11.32
N ALA A 52 10.92 4.36 -11.84
CA ALA A 52 10.68 5.31 -12.93
C ALA A 52 10.69 6.77 -12.45
N GLU A 53 10.49 7.03 -11.15
CA GLU A 53 10.59 8.39 -10.57
C GLU A 53 12.03 8.78 -10.20
N HIS A 54 12.98 7.84 -10.22
CA HIS A 54 14.38 8.04 -9.80
C HIS A 54 14.51 8.61 -8.38
N ALA A 55 13.62 8.17 -7.49
CA ALA A 55 13.42 8.76 -6.17
C ALA A 55 13.55 7.76 -5.02
N LEU A 56 13.95 6.51 -5.29
CA LEU A 56 14.14 5.51 -4.24
C LEU A 56 15.33 5.88 -3.34
N ASP A 57 15.08 6.02 -2.04
CA ASP A 57 16.11 6.15 -1.00
C ASP A 57 16.49 4.76 -0.45
N PRO A 58 17.71 4.24 -0.73
CA PRO A 58 18.16 2.96 -0.21
C PRO A 58 18.21 2.91 1.32
N SER A 59 18.53 4.04 1.97
CA SER A 59 18.68 4.11 3.43
C SER A 59 17.33 3.88 4.12
N LEU A 60 16.26 4.45 3.59
CA LEU A 60 14.90 4.21 4.05
C LEU A 60 14.48 2.76 3.82
N ALA A 61 14.81 2.18 2.66
CA ALA A 61 14.50 0.78 2.36
C ALA A 61 15.16 -0.17 3.36
N GLU A 62 16.44 0.04 3.67
CA GLU A 62 17.18 -0.74 4.67
C GLU A 62 16.58 -0.58 6.07
N ALA A 63 16.22 0.65 6.46
CA ALA A 63 15.61 0.91 7.76
C ALA A 63 14.23 0.25 7.93
N ILE A 64 13.47 0.11 6.84
CA ILE A 64 12.21 -0.66 6.78
C ILE A 64 12.46 -2.18 6.90
N GLY A 65 13.69 -2.64 6.63
CA GLY A 65 14.09 -4.04 6.67
C GLY A 65 14.12 -4.71 5.30
N VAL A 66 14.21 -3.94 4.21
CA VAL A 66 14.47 -4.47 2.88
C VAL A 66 15.94 -4.86 2.78
N ASN A 67 16.21 -6.08 2.31
CA ASN A 67 17.55 -6.49 1.91
C ASN A 67 17.85 -5.88 0.54
N THR A 68 18.51 -4.73 0.54
CA THR A 68 18.88 -3.95 -0.66
C THR A 68 19.90 -4.67 -1.55
N ARG A 69 20.70 -5.59 -1.00
CA ARG A 69 21.65 -6.40 -1.79
C ARG A 69 20.94 -7.38 -2.72
N ASP A 70 19.83 -7.93 -2.25
CA ASP A 70 19.03 -8.90 -3.00
C ASP A 70 17.80 -8.26 -3.67
N LEU A 71 17.66 -6.93 -3.58
CA LEU A 71 16.64 -6.17 -4.28
C LEU A 71 17.16 -5.76 -5.67
N LEU A 72 16.50 -6.25 -6.73
CA LEU A 72 16.81 -5.82 -8.08
C LEU A 72 16.15 -4.47 -8.35
N VAL A 73 16.95 -3.42 -8.46
CA VAL A 73 16.47 -2.07 -8.81
C VAL A 73 16.74 -1.81 -10.29
N SER A 74 15.72 -1.34 -11.01
CA SER A 74 15.86 -0.90 -12.40
C SER A 74 15.34 0.52 -12.58
N GLN A 75 16.12 1.34 -13.28
CA GLN A 75 15.77 2.71 -13.65
C GLN A 75 15.60 2.77 -15.16
N PRO A 76 14.37 2.68 -15.68
CA PRO A 76 14.10 2.69 -17.12
C PRO A 76 14.10 4.10 -17.69
N ASP A 77 14.50 4.24 -18.95
CA ASP A 77 14.49 5.48 -19.73
C ASP A 77 13.09 5.84 -20.24
N CYS A 78 12.23 4.84 -20.51
CA CYS A 78 10.86 5.06 -20.99
C CYS A 78 9.86 4.01 -20.49
N GLY A 79 8.57 4.33 -20.63
CA GLY A 79 7.45 3.48 -20.20
C GLY A 79 7.42 2.11 -20.89
N GLU A 80 7.71 2.04 -22.20
CA GLU A 80 7.76 0.77 -22.93
C GLU A 80 8.85 -0.15 -22.39
N GLN A 81 10.05 0.40 -22.14
CA GLN A 81 11.18 -0.36 -21.61
C GLN A 81 10.86 -0.88 -20.20
N ALA A 82 10.32 -0.02 -19.33
CA ALA A 82 9.88 -0.39 -17.99
C ALA A 82 8.89 -1.57 -18.02
N LEU A 83 7.82 -1.47 -18.80
CA LEU A 83 6.77 -2.48 -18.85
C LEU A 83 7.22 -3.77 -19.55
N SER A 84 8.12 -3.67 -20.54
CA SER A 84 8.74 -4.82 -21.20
C SER A 84 9.68 -5.58 -20.26
N LEU A 85 10.45 -4.86 -19.43
CA LEU A 85 11.29 -5.45 -18.39
C LEU A 85 10.43 -6.20 -17.38
N VAL A 86 9.40 -5.54 -16.84
CA VAL A 86 8.44 -6.15 -15.89
C VAL A 86 7.85 -7.45 -16.46
N ASP A 87 7.39 -7.42 -17.71
CA ASP A 87 6.82 -8.60 -18.38
C ASP A 87 7.84 -9.72 -18.56
N THR A 88 9.09 -9.39 -18.89
CA THR A 88 10.18 -10.38 -19.04
C THR A 88 10.54 -11.04 -17.72
N ILE A 89 10.64 -10.25 -16.66
CA ILE A 89 10.94 -10.73 -15.31
C ILE A 89 9.81 -11.61 -14.79
N ILE A 90 8.55 -11.19 -14.95
CA ILE A 90 7.39 -11.99 -14.52
C ILE A 90 7.35 -13.33 -15.27
N ARG A 91 7.59 -13.32 -16.60
CA ARG A 91 7.65 -14.56 -17.39
C ARG A 91 8.76 -15.52 -16.97
N SER A 92 9.84 -15.03 -16.36
CA SER A 92 10.90 -15.91 -15.84
C SER A 92 10.41 -16.81 -14.71
N GLY A 93 9.28 -16.48 -14.07
CA GLY A 93 8.72 -17.21 -12.93
C GLY A 93 9.58 -17.15 -11.67
N SER A 94 10.67 -16.36 -11.67
CA SER A 94 11.66 -16.34 -10.60
C SER A 94 11.45 -15.20 -9.61
N VAL A 95 10.45 -14.34 -9.81
CA VAL A 95 10.21 -13.15 -8.99
C VAL A 95 8.85 -13.22 -8.32
N ASP A 96 8.81 -13.01 -7.01
CA ASP A 96 7.58 -13.09 -6.21
C ASP A 96 6.88 -11.73 -6.13
N VAL A 97 7.62 -10.61 -6.09
CA VAL A 97 7.06 -9.25 -6.03
C VAL A 97 7.78 -8.30 -6.99
N VAL A 98 7.00 -7.57 -7.78
CA VAL A 98 7.47 -6.47 -8.61
C VAL A 98 6.74 -5.19 -8.23
N VAL A 99 7.47 -4.13 -7.93
CA VAL A 99 6.93 -2.78 -7.70
C VAL A 99 7.32 -1.87 -8.86
N VAL A 100 6.37 -1.08 -9.36
CA VAL A 100 6.60 -0.03 -10.35
C VAL A 100 6.26 1.32 -9.73
N ASP A 101 7.26 2.16 -9.51
CA ASP A 101 7.16 3.49 -8.89
C ASP A 101 7.62 4.57 -9.88
N SER A 102 6.74 5.31 -10.56
CA SER A 102 5.29 5.24 -10.53
C SER A 102 4.69 5.23 -11.94
N VAL A 103 3.40 4.89 -12.04
CA VAL A 103 2.67 4.90 -13.31
C VAL A 103 2.72 6.28 -13.99
N ALA A 104 2.72 7.36 -13.21
CA ALA A 104 2.76 8.71 -13.76
C ALA A 104 4.07 8.98 -14.53
N ALA A 105 5.17 8.35 -14.11
CA ALA A 105 6.49 8.46 -14.75
C ALA A 105 6.70 7.49 -15.93
N LEU A 106 5.73 6.62 -16.24
CA LEU A 106 5.80 5.76 -17.42
C LEU A 106 5.46 6.55 -18.68
N VAL A 107 6.39 7.39 -19.13
CA VAL A 107 6.24 8.24 -20.31
C VAL A 107 6.59 7.44 -21.57
N PRO A 108 5.72 7.39 -22.59
CA PRO A 108 6.02 6.73 -23.86
C PRO A 108 7.26 7.32 -24.53
N LYS A 109 8.08 6.49 -25.17
CA LYS A 109 9.29 6.95 -25.88
C LYS A 109 9.00 8.08 -26.88
N SER A 110 7.92 7.97 -27.64
CA SER A 110 7.53 9.00 -28.62
C SER A 110 7.12 10.33 -28.00
N GLU A 111 6.76 10.36 -26.71
CA GLU A 111 6.49 11.59 -25.96
C GLU A 111 7.79 12.20 -25.41
N LEU A 112 8.75 11.36 -25.01
CA LEU A 112 10.09 11.80 -24.59
C LEU A 112 10.91 12.38 -25.75
N ASP A 113 10.78 11.80 -26.94
CA ASP A 113 11.48 12.24 -28.16
C ASP A 113 10.77 13.43 -28.85
N GLY A 114 9.55 13.79 -28.41
CA GLY A 114 8.75 14.88 -28.98
C GLY A 114 9.10 16.26 -28.43
N GLU A 115 8.53 17.32 -29.03
CA GLU A 115 8.74 18.68 -28.55
C GLU A 115 7.78 19.04 -27.39
N MET A 116 8.23 19.89 -26.46
CA MET A 116 7.38 20.36 -25.37
C MET A 116 6.18 21.14 -25.94
N GLY A 117 4.98 20.60 -25.76
CA GLY A 117 3.74 21.19 -26.27
C GLY A 117 3.07 20.38 -27.38
N ASP A 118 3.72 19.32 -27.86
CA ASP A 118 3.12 18.39 -28.82
C ASP A 118 1.88 17.70 -28.23
N ALA A 119 0.85 17.54 -29.05
CA ALA A 119 -0.42 16.95 -28.66
C ALA A 119 -0.31 15.43 -28.55
N HIS A 120 0.26 14.95 -27.45
CA HIS A 120 0.37 13.54 -27.12
C HIS A 120 -0.89 13.01 -26.41
N MET A 121 -2.05 13.13 -27.06
CA MET A 121 -3.31 12.76 -26.42
C MET A 121 -3.37 11.25 -26.12
N ALA A 122 -3.48 10.92 -24.83
CA ALA A 122 -3.76 9.59 -24.30
C ALA A 122 -2.75 8.48 -24.64
N MET A 123 -1.51 8.83 -25.02
CA MET A 123 -0.48 7.82 -25.36
C MET A 123 -0.16 6.92 -24.16
N GLN A 124 0.04 7.48 -22.97
CA GLN A 124 0.26 6.71 -21.74
C GLN A 124 -0.89 5.74 -21.44
N ALA A 125 -2.15 6.15 -21.64
CA ALA A 125 -3.31 5.30 -21.40
C ALA A 125 -3.38 4.10 -22.38
N ARG A 126 -2.97 4.31 -23.64
CA ARG A 126 -2.88 3.25 -24.65
C ARG A 126 -1.76 2.27 -24.32
N LEU A 127 -0.58 2.78 -23.95
CA LEU A 127 0.56 1.98 -23.51
C LEU A 127 0.17 1.08 -22.33
N MET A 128 -0.42 1.65 -21.28
CA MET A 128 -0.87 0.90 -20.10
C MET A 128 -1.91 -0.16 -20.45
N SER A 129 -2.87 0.15 -21.33
CA SER A 129 -3.90 -0.80 -21.76
C SER A 129 -3.31 -2.02 -22.49
N GLN A 130 -2.32 -1.79 -23.36
CA GLN A 130 -1.64 -2.85 -24.10
C GLN A 130 -0.74 -3.68 -23.17
N ALA A 131 0.04 -3.02 -22.33
CA ALA A 131 0.95 -3.68 -21.39
C ALA A 131 0.21 -4.54 -20.37
N LEU A 132 -0.84 -4.01 -19.72
CA LEU A 132 -1.61 -4.75 -18.73
C LEU A 132 -2.31 -5.98 -19.33
N ARG A 133 -2.74 -5.92 -20.60
CA ARG A 133 -3.31 -7.07 -21.30
C ARG A 133 -2.28 -8.20 -21.43
N LYS A 134 -1.04 -7.87 -21.79
CA LYS A 134 0.06 -8.83 -21.91
C LYS A 134 0.49 -9.37 -20.55
N LEU A 135 0.71 -8.47 -19.59
CA LEU A 135 1.12 -8.79 -18.22
C LEU A 135 0.13 -9.70 -17.49
N SER A 136 -1.18 -9.53 -17.73
CA SER A 136 -2.21 -10.36 -17.10
C SER A 136 -2.05 -11.86 -17.41
N HIS A 137 -1.55 -12.19 -18.60
CA HIS A 137 -1.26 -13.57 -18.98
C HIS A 137 0.00 -14.09 -18.28
N SER A 138 1.06 -13.29 -18.23
CA SER A 138 2.32 -13.63 -17.54
C SER A 138 2.14 -13.77 -16.02
N LEU A 139 1.26 -12.96 -15.41
CA LEU A 139 1.00 -12.96 -13.98
C LEU A 139 0.28 -14.23 -13.50
N SER A 140 -0.72 -14.69 -14.25
CA SER A 140 -1.50 -15.86 -13.83
C SER A 140 -0.66 -17.13 -13.72
N SER A 141 0.38 -17.26 -14.54
CA SER A 141 1.28 -18.42 -14.57
C SER A 141 2.42 -18.32 -13.54
N SER A 142 2.98 -17.14 -13.33
CA SER A 142 4.14 -16.91 -12.44
C SER A 142 3.79 -16.81 -10.95
N GLN A 143 2.53 -16.53 -10.61
CA GLN A 143 2.10 -16.19 -9.25
C GLN A 143 2.78 -14.92 -8.66
N THR A 144 3.48 -14.13 -9.48
CA THR A 144 4.09 -12.86 -9.06
C THR A 144 3.02 -11.84 -8.65
N ILE A 145 3.30 -11.04 -7.62
CA ILE A 145 2.50 -9.88 -7.25
C ILE A 145 3.08 -8.65 -7.97
N LEU A 146 2.27 -7.98 -8.78
CA LEU A 146 2.67 -6.75 -9.45
C LEU A 146 1.98 -5.55 -8.80
N ILE A 147 2.76 -4.67 -8.20
CA ILE A 147 2.31 -3.47 -7.51
C ILE A 147 2.63 -2.25 -8.36
N PHE A 148 1.61 -1.48 -8.72
CA PHE A 148 1.78 -0.16 -9.32
C PHE A 148 1.54 0.91 -8.27
N ILE A 149 2.51 1.81 -8.12
CA ILE A 149 2.32 3.06 -7.39
C ILE A 149 1.78 4.11 -8.37
N ASN A 150 0.79 4.89 -7.93
CA ASN A 150 0.16 5.90 -8.76
C ASN A 150 -0.13 7.18 -7.98
N GLN A 151 -0.21 8.28 -8.70
CA GLN A 151 -0.54 9.59 -8.16
C GLN A 151 -2.00 9.93 -8.43
N VAL A 152 -2.60 10.76 -7.57
CA VAL A 152 -3.91 11.37 -7.81
C VAL A 152 -3.76 12.74 -8.46
N ARG A 153 -4.61 13.04 -9.43
CA ARG A 153 -4.78 14.35 -10.06
C ARG A 153 -6.23 14.79 -9.87
N SER A 154 -6.44 16.09 -9.77
CA SER A 154 -7.80 16.65 -9.79
C SER A 154 -8.31 16.71 -11.22
N LYS A 155 -9.48 16.13 -11.49
CA LYS A 155 -10.16 16.37 -12.77
C LYS A 155 -10.91 17.70 -12.67
N LEU A 156 -10.58 18.66 -13.55
CA LEU A 156 -11.36 19.89 -13.69
C LEU A 156 -12.79 19.48 -14.10
N ALA A 157 -13.78 19.77 -13.23
CA ALA A 157 -15.17 19.50 -13.56
C ALA A 157 -15.60 20.48 -14.66
N THR A 158 -15.90 19.97 -15.86
CA THR A 158 -16.27 20.81 -17.00
C THR A 158 -17.71 21.35 -16.86
N PHE A 159 -18.59 20.65 -16.13
CA PHE A 159 -19.95 21.10 -15.82
C PHE A 159 -20.45 20.43 -14.52
N GLY A 160 -20.79 21.19 -13.48
CA GLY A 160 -21.54 20.72 -12.30
C GLY A 160 -20.94 21.05 -10.92
N PHE A 161 -21.82 21.42 -9.98
CA PHE A 161 -21.53 21.53 -8.55
C PHE A 161 -21.22 20.14 -7.98
N GLY A 162 -19.95 19.88 -7.73
CA GLY A 162 -19.46 18.67 -7.07
C GLY A 162 -17.99 18.81 -6.72
N ALA A 163 -17.55 18.20 -5.62
CA ALA A 163 -16.13 18.18 -5.27
C ALA A 163 -15.31 17.56 -6.43
N PRO A 164 -14.13 18.10 -6.77
CA PRO A 164 -13.32 17.60 -7.87
C PRO A 164 -13.02 16.11 -7.67
N SER A 165 -13.45 15.28 -8.63
CA SER A 165 -13.18 13.85 -8.57
C SER A 165 -11.69 13.59 -8.75
N GLU A 166 -11.10 12.82 -7.83
CA GLU A 166 -9.72 12.36 -7.95
C GLU A 166 -9.61 11.28 -9.04
N VAL A 167 -8.69 11.51 -9.97
CA VAL A 167 -8.37 10.56 -11.05
C VAL A 167 -6.91 10.12 -10.93
N THR A 168 -6.65 8.87 -11.31
CA THR A 168 -5.30 8.28 -11.33
C THR A 168 -4.69 8.40 -12.72
N CYS A 169 -3.36 8.45 -12.82
CA CYS A 169 -2.64 8.52 -14.09
C CYS A 169 -2.69 7.18 -14.85
N GLY A 170 -2.35 7.18 -16.14
CA GLY A 170 -2.33 5.96 -16.98
C GLY A 170 -3.69 5.49 -17.50
N GLY A 171 -4.72 6.33 -17.46
CA GLY A 171 -6.06 6.02 -17.96
C GLY A 171 -6.85 5.04 -17.07
N ASN A 172 -7.84 4.36 -17.65
CA ASN A 172 -8.76 3.50 -16.89
C ASN A 172 -8.33 2.03 -16.80
N ALA A 173 -7.37 1.58 -17.63
CA ALA A 173 -7.01 0.15 -17.70
C ALA A 173 -6.60 -0.42 -16.34
N LEU A 174 -5.71 0.26 -15.62
CA LEU A 174 -5.23 -0.19 -14.32
C LEU A 174 -6.38 -0.37 -13.31
N LYS A 175 -7.39 0.50 -13.35
CA LYS A 175 -8.59 0.38 -12.48
C LYS A 175 -9.34 -0.94 -12.70
N TYR A 176 -9.39 -1.45 -13.94
CA TYR A 176 -10.07 -2.70 -14.28
C TYR A 176 -9.21 -3.93 -14.01
N TYR A 177 -7.93 -3.89 -14.39
CA TYR A 177 -6.99 -5.00 -14.23
C TYR A 177 -6.57 -5.22 -12.77
N ALA A 178 -6.43 -4.15 -11.97
CA ALA A 178 -6.10 -4.27 -10.55
C ALA A 178 -7.14 -5.13 -9.83
N SER A 179 -6.66 -6.11 -9.07
CA SER A 179 -7.48 -6.96 -8.20
C SER A 179 -7.70 -6.31 -6.85
N ILE A 180 -6.72 -5.55 -6.37
CA ILE A 180 -6.80 -4.74 -5.16
C ILE A 180 -6.42 -3.31 -5.53
N ARG A 181 -7.20 -2.33 -5.06
CA ARG A 181 -6.87 -0.90 -5.16
C ARG A 181 -6.88 -0.28 -3.77
N LEU A 182 -5.78 0.33 -3.39
CA LEU A 182 -5.56 0.95 -2.09
C LEU A 182 -5.44 2.46 -2.28
N ASN A 183 -6.35 3.22 -1.66
CA ASN A 183 -6.27 4.68 -1.57
C ASN A 183 -5.62 5.05 -0.25
N ILE A 184 -4.38 5.55 -0.30
CA ILE A 184 -3.59 5.92 0.86
C ILE A 184 -3.51 7.43 1.02
N ARG A 185 -3.83 7.92 2.22
CA ARG A 185 -3.84 9.34 2.55
C ARG A 185 -3.20 9.59 3.90
N ARG A 186 -2.43 10.67 4.01
CA ARG A 186 -2.01 11.22 5.30
C ARG A 186 -3.18 11.98 5.92
N ILE A 187 -3.59 11.59 7.12
CA ILE A 187 -4.70 12.20 7.87
C ILE A 187 -4.21 13.08 9.02
N GLY A 188 -2.95 12.94 9.42
CA GLY A 188 -2.39 13.72 10.52
C GLY A 188 -0.88 13.57 10.64
N LEU A 189 -0.31 14.23 11.64
CA LEU A 189 1.10 14.15 12.01
C LEU A 189 1.22 13.54 13.40
N VAL A 190 2.21 12.68 13.58
CA VAL A 190 2.58 12.13 14.89
C VAL A 190 3.61 13.07 15.51
N LYS A 191 3.29 13.66 16.66
CA LYS A 191 4.16 14.64 17.34
C LYS A 191 4.52 14.19 18.75
N LYS A 192 5.71 14.57 19.21
CA LYS A 192 6.16 14.43 20.60
C LYS A 192 6.72 15.76 21.07
N GLY A 193 5.94 16.49 21.86
CA GLY A 193 6.24 17.90 22.14
C GLY A 193 6.14 18.72 20.85
N GLU A 194 7.21 19.42 20.50
CA GLU A 194 7.29 20.24 19.27
C GLU A 194 7.80 19.45 18.05
N GLU A 195 8.44 18.31 18.26
CA GLU A 195 9.01 17.49 17.19
C GLU A 195 7.94 16.67 16.46
N THR A 196 8.02 16.65 15.13
CA THR A 196 7.18 15.79 14.28
C THR A 196 7.94 14.50 13.98
N LEU A 197 7.50 13.40 14.59
CA LEU A 197 8.15 12.09 14.48
C LEU A 197 7.67 11.28 13.28
N GLY A 198 6.52 11.63 12.71
CA GLY A 198 5.92 10.82 11.66
C GLY A 198 4.59 11.33 11.15
N SER A 199 3.93 10.48 10.38
CA SER A 199 2.63 10.75 9.75
C SER A 199 1.60 9.71 10.15
N GLN A 200 0.38 10.14 10.45
CA GLN A 200 -0.74 9.25 10.61
C GLN A 200 -1.39 9.02 9.25
N VAL A 201 -1.56 7.75 8.87
CA VAL A 201 -1.96 7.33 7.53
C VAL A 201 -3.23 6.51 7.60
N LEU A 202 -4.11 6.74 6.63
CA LEU A 202 -5.32 5.98 6.40
C LEU A 202 -5.26 5.34 5.01
N VAL A 203 -5.45 4.03 4.95
CA VAL A 203 -5.57 3.26 3.70
C VAL A 203 -7.01 2.75 3.57
N LYS A 204 -7.70 3.16 2.51
CA LYS A 204 -9.04 2.66 2.15
C LYS A 204 -8.93 1.66 1.00
N ILE A 205 -9.53 0.48 1.16
CA ILE A 205 -9.57 -0.53 0.12
C ILE A 205 -10.69 -0.19 -0.87
N MET A 206 -10.35 0.46 -1.97
CA MET A 206 -11.32 0.94 -2.97
C MET A 206 -11.79 -0.15 -3.93
N LYS A 207 -11.02 -1.23 -4.05
CA LYS A 207 -11.40 -2.41 -4.82
C LYS A 207 -10.74 -3.63 -4.20
N ASN A 208 -11.48 -4.73 -4.11
CA ASN A 208 -10.97 -6.00 -3.64
C ASN A 208 -11.72 -7.16 -4.32
N LYS A 209 -11.02 -7.96 -5.12
CA LYS A 209 -11.58 -9.16 -5.78
C LYS A 209 -11.47 -10.44 -4.92
N LEU A 210 -10.85 -10.36 -3.73
CA LEU A 210 -10.53 -11.51 -2.88
C LEU A 210 -11.33 -11.54 -1.58
N ALA A 211 -11.74 -10.37 -1.10
CA ALA A 211 -12.52 -10.18 0.12
C ALA A 211 -13.41 -8.94 -0.02
N PRO A 212 -14.33 -8.66 0.92
CA PRO A 212 -15.18 -7.48 0.87
C PRO A 212 -14.36 -6.18 0.73
N PRO A 213 -14.71 -5.29 -0.21
CA PRO A 213 -14.05 -4.00 -0.37
C PRO A 213 -14.48 -3.00 0.73
N TYR A 214 -13.93 -1.78 0.65
CA TYR A 214 -14.28 -0.60 1.46
C TYR A 214 -13.90 -0.61 2.93
N ARG A 215 -13.22 -1.65 3.39
CA ARG A 215 -12.54 -1.61 4.69
C ARG A 215 -11.42 -0.56 4.69
N THR A 216 -11.14 -0.03 5.88
CA THR A 216 -10.06 0.92 6.14
C THR A 216 -9.04 0.32 7.10
N ALA A 217 -7.79 0.73 6.95
CA ALA A 217 -6.71 0.48 7.89
C ALA A 217 -6.05 1.81 8.22
N GLN A 218 -5.76 2.04 9.50
CA GLN A 218 -5.11 3.25 9.99
C GLN A 218 -3.85 2.84 10.74
N PHE A 219 -2.76 3.54 10.47
CA PHE A 219 -1.47 3.27 11.09
C PHE A 219 -0.58 4.50 11.12
N GLU A 220 0.48 4.42 11.92
CA GLU A 220 1.50 5.47 12.05
C GLU A 220 2.73 5.10 11.21
N LEU A 221 3.20 6.05 10.41
CA LEU A 221 4.50 5.99 9.73
C LEU A 221 5.51 6.83 10.50
N GLU A 222 6.56 6.21 11.04
CA GLU A 222 7.72 6.90 11.61
C GLU A 222 8.73 7.25 10.52
N PHE A 223 9.19 8.51 10.52
CA PHE A 223 10.21 8.94 9.57
C PHE A 223 11.52 8.17 9.79
N GLY A 224 12.09 7.65 8.70
CA GLY A 224 13.31 6.85 8.75
C GLY A 224 13.16 5.43 9.31
N LYS A 225 11.95 4.96 9.64
CA LYS A 225 11.71 3.57 10.09
C LYS A 225 10.56 2.87 9.38
N GLY A 226 9.56 3.60 8.90
CA GLY A 226 8.39 3.05 8.23
C GLY A 226 7.20 2.83 9.17
N ILE A 227 6.38 1.83 8.88
CA ILE A 227 5.16 1.49 9.62
C ILE A 227 5.52 1.03 11.03
N CYS A 228 4.93 1.69 12.03
CA CYS A 228 5.12 1.36 13.43
C CYS A 228 4.18 0.22 13.87
N ARG A 229 4.69 -1.02 13.79
CA ARG A 229 3.97 -2.25 14.17
C ARG A 229 3.52 -2.23 15.63
N GLU A 230 4.33 -1.70 16.54
CA GLU A 230 4.01 -1.63 17.96
C GLU A 230 2.81 -0.70 18.22
N SER A 231 2.75 0.44 17.52
CA SER A 231 1.61 1.35 17.63
C SER A 231 0.32 0.68 17.13
N GLU A 232 0.38 -0.05 16.01
CA GLU A 232 -0.77 -0.79 15.49
C GLU A 232 -1.28 -1.86 16.47
N LEU A 233 -0.36 -2.65 17.06
CA LEU A 233 -0.71 -3.67 18.05
C LEU A 233 -1.36 -3.06 19.29
N ILE A 234 -0.88 -1.90 19.75
CA ILE A 234 -1.49 -1.19 20.88
C ILE A 234 -2.92 -0.76 20.54
N GLU A 235 -3.13 -0.16 19.36
CA GLU A 235 -4.45 0.33 18.95
C GLU A 235 -5.46 -0.81 18.75
N LEU A 236 -5.04 -1.89 18.08
CA LEU A 236 -5.86 -3.09 17.94
C LEU A 236 -6.10 -3.79 19.28
N GLY A 237 -5.09 -3.86 20.13
CA GLY A 237 -5.19 -4.42 21.47
C GLY A 237 -6.20 -3.68 22.34
N LEU A 238 -6.22 -2.35 22.27
CA LEU A 238 -7.22 -1.52 22.95
C LEU A 238 -8.62 -1.76 22.40
N LYS A 239 -8.76 -1.76 21.07
CA LYS A 239 -10.06 -1.97 20.40
C LYS A 239 -10.67 -3.32 20.73
N HIS A 240 -9.85 -4.37 20.77
CA HIS A 240 -10.31 -5.74 21.00
C HIS A 240 -10.17 -6.20 22.46
N LYS A 241 -9.86 -5.28 23.38
CA LYS A 241 -9.80 -5.50 24.84
C LYS A 241 -8.69 -6.46 25.31
N PHE A 242 -7.62 -6.60 24.53
CA PHE A 242 -6.38 -7.26 24.97
C PHE A 242 -5.48 -6.33 25.80
N ILE A 243 -5.59 -5.02 25.54
CA ILE A 243 -4.97 -3.96 26.33
C ILE A 243 -6.11 -3.12 26.91
N MET A 244 -6.02 -2.79 28.19
CA MET A 244 -7.00 -1.95 28.87
C MET A 244 -6.37 -0.62 29.27
N LYS A 245 -7.16 0.46 29.24
CA LYS A 245 -6.74 1.78 29.69
C LYS A 245 -7.20 1.97 31.14
N ALA A 246 -6.28 1.88 32.09
CA ALA A 246 -6.57 1.91 33.53
C ALA A 246 -6.41 3.33 34.09
N GLY A 247 -7.41 4.19 33.91
CA GLY A 247 -7.38 5.57 34.41
C GLY A 247 -6.45 6.47 33.61
N GLY A 248 -7.02 7.36 32.80
CA GLY A 248 -6.38 8.49 32.10
C GLY A 248 -5.10 8.18 31.30
N ALA A 249 -3.99 7.97 32.00
CA ALA A 249 -2.64 7.82 31.47
C ALA A 249 -2.08 6.39 31.53
N TYR A 250 -2.70 5.44 32.24
CA TYR A 250 -2.12 4.09 32.35
C TYR A 250 -2.73 3.09 31.38
N TYR A 251 -1.89 2.16 30.92
CA TYR A 251 -2.23 1.02 30.08
C TYR A 251 -1.91 -0.25 30.86
N SER A 252 -2.80 -1.24 30.82
CA SER A 252 -2.56 -2.55 31.42
C SER A 252 -2.71 -3.64 30.35
N MET A 253 -1.75 -4.55 30.35
CA MET A 253 -1.75 -5.73 29.48
C MET A 253 -1.41 -6.92 30.36
N GLU A 254 -2.32 -7.89 30.40
CA GLU A 254 -2.26 -9.00 31.36
C GLU A 254 -2.05 -8.46 32.79
N ASP A 255 -1.01 -8.90 33.51
CA ASP A 255 -0.73 -8.47 34.88
C ASP A 255 0.19 -7.24 35.00
N ARG A 256 0.59 -6.64 33.87
CA ARG A 256 1.53 -5.50 33.85
C ARG A 256 0.82 -4.17 33.63
N LYS A 257 1.32 -3.13 34.30
CA LYS A 257 0.85 -1.75 34.15
C LYS A 257 1.97 -0.86 33.60
N PHE A 258 1.61 0.00 32.65
CA PHE A 258 2.49 0.92 31.95
C PHE A 258 1.95 2.35 32.06
N CYS A 259 2.84 3.31 32.25
CA CYS A 259 2.48 4.73 32.27
C CYS A 259 2.67 5.35 30.88
N GLY A 260 1.57 5.65 30.18
CA GLY A 260 1.55 6.25 28.85
C GLY A 260 1.76 5.27 27.68
N LYS A 261 1.39 5.72 26.46
CA LYS A 261 1.55 4.94 25.20
C LYS A 261 3.01 4.61 24.92
N ASP A 262 3.93 5.53 25.25
CA ASP A 262 5.37 5.36 25.03
C ASP A 262 6.01 4.25 25.87
N ALA A 263 5.48 3.97 27.07
CA ALA A 263 6.04 2.94 27.94
C ALA A 263 5.67 1.54 27.45
N ILE A 264 4.40 1.32 27.08
CA ILE A 264 3.97 0.04 26.51
C ILE A 264 4.61 -0.19 25.12
N LYS A 265 4.80 0.88 24.33
CA LYS A 265 5.50 0.79 23.04
C LYS A 265 6.94 0.32 23.19
N ARG A 266 7.70 0.89 24.14
CA ARG A 266 9.06 0.43 24.47
C ARG A 266 9.08 -1.02 24.93
N TYR A 267 8.13 -1.39 25.80
CA TYR A 267 8.02 -2.76 26.27
C TYR A 267 7.80 -3.76 25.14
N LEU A 268 6.91 -3.47 24.19
CA LEU A 268 6.66 -4.33 23.03
C LEU A 268 7.85 -4.39 22.06
N ALA A 269 8.62 -3.29 21.94
CA ALA A 269 9.83 -3.26 21.13
C ALA A 269 10.96 -4.12 21.75
N GLU A 270 11.07 -4.15 23.07
CA GLU A 270 12.09 -4.93 23.80
C GLU A 270 11.72 -6.41 23.96
N ASN A 271 10.43 -6.74 23.99
CA ASN A 271 9.93 -8.10 24.26
C ASN A 271 9.22 -8.70 23.04
N LEU A 272 10.01 -9.17 22.08
CA LEU A 272 9.52 -9.71 20.80
C LEU A 272 8.56 -10.91 20.97
N THR A 273 8.80 -11.78 21.95
CA THR A 273 7.93 -12.93 22.23
C THR A 273 6.51 -12.51 22.57
N VAL A 274 6.38 -11.57 23.50
CA VAL A 274 5.08 -11.03 23.94
C VAL A 274 4.39 -10.29 22.81
N ARG A 275 5.15 -9.56 21.99
CA ARG A 275 4.63 -8.88 20.80
C ARG A 275 4.03 -9.86 19.80
N ASP A 276 4.75 -10.94 19.49
CA ASP A 276 4.33 -11.93 18.50
C ASP A 276 3.15 -12.78 19.03
N GLU A 277 3.10 -13.07 20.34
CA GLU A 277 1.95 -13.68 21.01
C GLU A 277 0.69 -12.79 20.92
N LEU A 278 0.82 -11.49 21.23
CA LEU A 278 -0.28 -10.53 21.13
C LEU A 278 -0.79 -10.42 19.69
N GLU A 279 0.13 -10.39 18.71
CA GLU A 279 -0.24 -10.38 17.31
C GLU A 279 -0.99 -11.65 16.89
N THR A 280 -0.54 -12.82 17.33
CA THR A 280 -1.20 -14.09 17.02
C THR A 280 -2.63 -14.10 17.56
N LYS A 281 -2.81 -13.74 18.84
CA LYS A 281 -4.14 -13.61 19.47
C LYS A 281 -5.05 -12.61 18.74
N LEU A 282 -4.48 -11.48 18.29
CA LEU A 282 -5.22 -10.47 17.51
C LEU A 282 -5.62 -10.99 16.13
N ARG A 283 -4.71 -11.67 15.42
CA ARG A 283 -4.97 -12.25 14.09
C ARG A 283 -6.06 -13.30 14.15
N GLU A 284 -6.02 -14.21 15.12
CA GLU A 284 -7.07 -15.22 15.33
C GLU A 284 -8.43 -14.56 15.50
N LYS A 285 -8.53 -13.58 16.41
CA LYS A 285 -9.80 -12.86 16.66
C LYS A 285 -10.32 -12.12 15.43
N LEU A 286 -9.44 -11.47 14.66
CA LEU A 286 -9.82 -10.67 13.49
C LEU A 286 -10.14 -11.50 12.24
N VAL A 287 -9.56 -12.70 12.12
CA VAL A 287 -9.78 -13.61 10.99
C VAL A 287 -10.97 -14.54 11.24
N ASP A 288 -11.21 -14.95 12.50
CA ASP A 288 -12.30 -15.87 12.87
C ASP A 288 -13.61 -15.16 13.25
N GLU A 289 -13.64 -13.83 13.44
CA GLU A 289 -14.90 -13.11 13.64
C GLU A 289 -15.82 -13.25 12.40
N PRO A 290 -17.02 -13.83 12.54
CA PRO A 290 -17.99 -13.84 11.45
C PRO A 290 -18.38 -12.38 11.17
N LYS A 291 -18.25 -12.00 9.89
CA LYS A 291 -18.55 -10.66 9.37
C LYS A 291 -19.93 -10.18 9.83
N LYS A 292 -19.99 -9.38 10.89
CA LYS A 292 -21.15 -8.52 11.14
C LYS A 292 -21.04 -7.32 10.21
N GLU A 293 -21.87 -7.32 9.19
CA GLU A 293 -22.10 -6.16 8.33
C GLU A 293 -22.79 -5.07 9.16
N ASN A 294 -22.03 -4.07 9.61
CA ASN A 294 -22.63 -2.80 9.99
C ASN A 294 -22.76 -1.96 8.71
N VAL A 295 -23.91 -2.09 8.05
CA VAL A 295 -24.38 -1.09 7.09
C VAL A 295 -25.19 -0.08 7.89
N GLU A 296 -24.53 0.96 8.39
CA GLU A 296 -25.22 2.23 8.68
C GLU A 296 -24.76 3.21 7.61
N ALA A 297 -25.49 3.20 6.50
CA ALA A 297 -25.54 4.32 5.56
C ALA A 297 -26.60 5.27 6.10
N THR A 298 -26.17 6.36 6.74
CA THR A 298 -27.00 7.56 6.90
C THR A 298 -26.59 8.55 5.82
N ASP A 299 -27.15 8.38 4.63
CA ASP A 299 -27.30 9.47 3.67
C ASP A 299 -28.78 9.88 3.74
N THR A 300 -29.06 10.94 4.49
CA THR A 300 -30.33 11.67 4.39
C THR A 300 -30.26 12.55 3.14
N GLU A 301 -30.82 12.08 2.04
CA GLU A 301 -31.30 12.92 0.94
C GLU A 301 -32.81 13.09 1.12
N GLU A 302 -33.21 14.16 1.82
CA GLU A 302 -34.55 14.74 1.70
C GLU A 302 -34.45 16.01 0.84
N ASP A 303 -35.51 16.23 0.07
CA ASP A 303 -35.83 17.37 -0.80
C ASP A 303 -35.21 17.38 -2.22
N VAL A 304 -36.00 17.01 -3.25
CA VAL A 304 -36.97 17.90 -3.94
C VAL A 304 -37.61 17.10 -5.09
N ILE A 305 -38.86 16.63 -4.92
CA ILE A 305 -39.79 16.46 -6.04
C ILE A 305 -41.15 16.99 -5.58
N ALA A 306 -41.38 18.27 -5.82
CA ALA A 306 -42.71 18.84 -5.89
C ALA A 306 -42.72 19.92 -6.98
N ALA A 307 -43.80 19.91 -7.76
CA ALA A 307 -44.19 20.85 -8.81
C ALA A 307 -43.65 20.60 -10.23
N GLU A 308 -44.37 19.75 -10.98
CA GLU A 308 -44.86 20.17 -12.30
C GLU A 308 -46.37 19.85 -12.36
N ALA A 309 -47.15 20.93 -12.45
CA ALA A 309 -48.49 21.00 -13.03
C ALA A 309 -48.37 21.89 -14.27
#